data_AF-A0A7S2TL09-F1
#
_entry.id   AF-A0A7S2TL09-F1
#
_cell.length_a   1.000
_cell.length_b   1.000
_cell.length_c   1.000
_cell.angle_alpha   90.00
_cell.angle_beta   90.00
_cell.angle_gamma   90.00
#
_symmetry.space_group_name_H-M   'P 1'
#
loop_
_entity.id
_entity.type
_entity.pdbx_description
1 polymer ?
#
loop_
_entity_poly.entity_id
_entity_poly.type
_entity_poly.pdbx_seq_one_letter_code
_entity_poly.pdbx_strand_id
1 'polypeptide(L)'
;MDATSPKSVSAVINLNDTGSVKMESTDNIDKSLDEIIELEQKQDKRRSRLAPSSRGGRGGRGGRGGGDRRSHPYQRPSGKTGGRGGRRGGGGGEEALKVTGSSNVRSLAGGIAKRCRDSQAPVILAAGSPAMNQAVKAITIARGFLDGDGIDLRAQAQFDELKGKGMKAHIRLTKVLTKPRSARVESDDLYVTPRSEPFKVAGAIAARIREGKGCGIYAKGAEAVSLMVKSVAVAQRYLDEEGWGLMWVPTFITKESESRDTGDKFSSTFVKLSILEHRL
;
A
#
# COMPACT_ATOMS: atom_id res chain seq x y z
N MET A 1 -46.13 -16.63 15.59
CA MET A 1 -46.53 -15.24 15.86
C MET A 1 -45.26 -14.46 16.07
N ASP A 2 -45.04 -13.48 15.20
CA ASP A 2 -43.78 -12.83 14.87
C ASP A 2 -43.02 -12.22 16.04
N ALA A 3 -41.71 -12.51 16.10
CA ALA A 3 -40.73 -11.76 16.88
C ALA A 3 -40.10 -10.70 15.96
N THR A 4 -40.58 -9.46 16.09
CA THR A 4 -40.07 -8.28 15.41
C THR A 4 -38.64 -7.98 15.86
N SER A 5 -37.65 -8.29 15.02
CA SER A 5 -36.25 -7.92 15.23
C SER A 5 -36.05 -6.40 15.16
N PRO A 6 -35.22 -5.78 16.03
CA PRO A 6 -34.97 -4.34 16.00
C PRO A 6 -34.13 -3.96 14.78
N LYS A 7 -34.64 -2.99 14.01
CA LYS A 7 -33.95 -2.36 12.88
C LYS A 7 -32.66 -1.70 13.37
N SER A 8 -31.50 -2.26 13.01
CA SER A 8 -30.18 -1.67 13.29
C SER A 8 -30.01 -0.38 12.49
N VAL A 9 -29.97 0.74 13.19
CA VAL A 9 -29.74 2.08 12.63
C VAL A 9 -28.27 2.18 12.21
N SER A 10 -28.02 2.16 10.90
CA SER A 10 -26.70 2.36 10.30
C SER A 10 -26.19 3.77 10.64
N ALA A 11 -25.14 3.88 11.46
CA ALA A 11 -24.42 5.13 11.65
C ALA A 11 -23.53 5.39 10.42
N VAL A 12 -24.15 5.86 9.34
CA VAL A 12 -23.46 6.47 8.21
C VAL A 12 -22.94 7.83 8.71
N ILE A 13 -21.67 7.91 9.10
CA ILE A 13 -21.02 9.21 9.28
C ILE A 13 -20.76 9.77 7.88
N ASN A 14 -21.84 10.32 7.30
CA ASN A 14 -21.84 11.08 6.07
C ASN A 14 -21.27 12.47 6.38
N LEU A 15 -20.13 12.80 5.81
CA LEU A 15 -19.72 14.18 5.64
C LEU A 15 -19.63 14.48 4.16
N ASN A 16 -20.73 15.08 3.70
CA ASN A 16 -20.94 15.79 2.45
C ASN A 16 -20.90 14.95 1.17
N ASP A 17 -22.09 14.42 0.87
CA ASP A 17 -22.75 14.39 -0.44
C ASP A 17 -21.84 14.25 -1.67
N THR A 18 -21.58 13.00 -2.05
CA THR A 18 -21.49 12.60 -3.47
C THR A 18 -21.86 11.12 -3.58
N GLY A 19 -23.04 10.86 -4.15
CA GLY A 19 -23.42 9.55 -4.70
C GLY A 19 -23.53 8.43 -3.68
N SER A 20 -24.73 8.20 -3.19
CA SER A 20 -25.10 6.97 -2.48
C SER A 20 -24.72 5.75 -3.33
N VAL A 21 -23.60 5.07 -3.03
CA VAL A 21 -23.31 3.74 -3.57
C VAL A 21 -24.05 2.75 -2.67
N LYS A 22 -25.19 2.25 -3.16
CA LYS A 22 -25.84 1.07 -2.56
C LYS A 22 -24.88 -0.09 -2.77
N MET A 23 -24.33 -0.62 -1.68
CA MET A 23 -23.50 -1.81 -1.67
C MET A 23 -24.43 -3.00 -1.41
N GLU A 24 -24.65 -3.83 -2.42
CA GLU A 24 -25.22 -5.17 -2.22
C GLU A 24 -24.08 -6.16 -2.21
N SER A 25 -23.96 -6.89 -1.10
CA SER A 25 -23.03 -8.02 -0.96
C SER A 25 -23.57 -9.18 -1.78
N THR A 26 -22.90 -9.49 -2.88
CA THR A 26 -23.02 -10.81 -3.51
C THR A 26 -21.63 -11.44 -3.56
N ASP A 27 -21.53 -12.62 -2.97
CA ASP A 27 -20.33 -13.43 -2.94
C ASP A 27 -19.99 -13.88 -4.36
N ASN A 28 -18.80 -13.51 -4.84
CA ASN A 28 -18.02 -14.28 -5.81
C ASN A 28 -16.59 -13.70 -5.86
N ILE A 29 -15.68 -14.37 -5.15
CA ILE A 29 -14.28 -14.00 -4.97
C ILE A 29 -13.44 -15.08 -5.65
N ASP A 30 -13.19 -14.96 -6.96
CA ASP A 30 -12.24 -15.86 -7.64
C ASP A 30 -11.35 -15.07 -8.62
N LYS A 31 -10.58 -14.12 -8.09
CA LYS A 31 -9.34 -13.70 -8.74
C LYS A 31 -8.20 -14.07 -7.82
N SER A 32 -7.29 -14.90 -8.32
CA SER A 32 -6.10 -15.27 -7.57
C SER A 32 -5.29 -14.02 -7.21
N LEU A 33 -4.59 -14.06 -6.07
CA LEU A 33 -3.70 -12.98 -5.64
C LEU A 33 -2.71 -12.60 -6.74
N ASP A 34 -2.21 -13.59 -7.49
CA ASP A 34 -1.31 -13.39 -8.62
C ASP A 34 -1.96 -12.60 -9.78
N GLU A 35 -3.21 -12.89 -10.14
CA GLU A 35 -3.95 -12.14 -11.17
C GLU A 35 -4.14 -10.66 -10.79
N ILE A 36 -4.45 -10.39 -9.53
CA ILE A 36 -4.61 -9.02 -9.01
C ILE A 36 -3.29 -8.25 -9.16
N ILE A 37 -2.18 -8.88 -8.78
CA ILE A 37 -0.84 -8.30 -8.86
C ILE A 37 -0.47 -7.99 -10.33
N GLU A 38 -0.76 -8.90 -11.25
CA GLU A 38 -0.44 -8.69 -12.67
C GLU A 38 -1.23 -7.56 -13.31
N LEU A 39 -2.53 -7.46 -13.01
CA LEU A 39 -3.41 -6.42 -13.55
C LEU A 39 -2.96 -5.02 -13.09
N GLU A 40 -2.57 -4.88 -11.83
CA GLU A 40 -2.08 -3.60 -11.31
C GLU A 40 -0.71 -3.22 -11.89
N GLN A 41 0.23 -4.16 -12.04
CA GLN A 41 1.53 -3.86 -12.66
C GLN A 41 1.40 -3.38 -14.10
N LYS A 42 0.42 -3.94 -14.84
CA LYS A 42 0.09 -3.48 -16.20
C LYS A 42 -0.49 -2.05 -16.17
N GLN A 43 -1.33 -1.71 -15.19
CA GLN A 43 -1.88 -0.35 -15.04
C GLN A 43 -0.82 0.68 -14.63
N ASP A 44 0.08 0.36 -13.70
CA ASP A 44 1.15 1.28 -13.27
C ASP A 44 2.14 1.57 -14.41
N LYS A 45 2.49 0.55 -15.21
CA LYS A 45 3.30 0.74 -16.43
C LYS A 45 2.61 1.61 -17.49
N ARG A 46 1.27 1.54 -17.60
CA ARG A 46 0.50 2.42 -18.50
C ARG A 46 0.49 3.86 -17.99
N ARG A 47 0.32 4.07 -16.68
CA ARG A 47 0.33 5.40 -16.05
C ARG A 47 1.70 6.09 -16.12
N SER A 48 2.80 5.35 -15.96
CA SER A 48 4.16 5.91 -16.09
C SER A 48 4.52 6.30 -17.52
N ARG A 49 3.96 5.62 -18.53
CA ARG A 49 4.10 6.01 -19.96
C ARG A 49 3.30 7.26 -20.34
N LEU A 50 2.24 7.56 -19.59
CA LEU A 50 1.35 8.71 -19.82
C LEU A 50 1.77 9.97 -19.03
N ALA A 51 2.81 9.89 -18.21
CA ALA A 51 3.35 11.09 -17.56
C ALA A 51 3.98 12.00 -18.63
N PRO A 52 3.54 13.26 -18.78
CA PRO A 52 4.16 14.17 -19.74
C PRO A 52 5.62 14.35 -19.35
N SER A 53 6.53 14.11 -20.29
CA SER A 53 7.94 14.43 -20.07
C SER A 53 8.00 15.92 -19.75
N SER A 54 8.60 16.28 -18.63
CA SER A 54 8.97 17.66 -18.36
C SER A 54 9.77 18.15 -19.58
N ARG A 55 9.27 19.20 -20.22
CA ARG A 55 9.89 19.91 -21.34
C ARG A 55 11.31 20.32 -20.93
N GLY A 56 12.30 19.51 -21.29
CA GLY A 56 13.70 19.93 -21.41
C GLY A 56 13.81 20.90 -22.57
N GLY A 57 14.33 22.09 -22.29
CA GLY A 57 14.36 23.23 -23.19
C GLY A 57 15.06 22.98 -24.53
N ARG A 58 14.52 23.62 -25.57
CA ARG A 58 15.19 23.85 -26.86
C ARG A 58 16.46 24.68 -26.63
N GLY A 59 17.62 24.03 -26.64
CA GLY A 59 18.92 24.66 -26.88
C GLY A 59 19.19 24.73 -28.38
N GLY A 60 19.55 25.92 -28.87
CA GLY A 60 19.64 26.28 -30.28
C GLY A 60 20.79 25.65 -31.08
N ARG A 61 20.61 25.71 -32.40
CA ARG A 61 21.55 25.38 -33.47
C ARG A 61 22.66 26.45 -33.61
N GLY A 62 23.88 26.00 -33.93
CA GLY A 62 24.98 26.77 -34.51
C GLY A 62 26.32 26.33 -33.89
N GLY A 63 27.39 25.94 -34.59
CA GLY A 63 27.72 26.04 -36.00
C GLY A 63 28.87 25.07 -36.39
N ARG A 64 29.33 25.26 -37.62
CA ARG A 64 30.14 24.37 -38.47
C ARG A 64 31.65 24.36 -38.15
N GLY A 65 32.28 23.25 -38.55
CA GLY A 65 33.73 23.11 -38.83
C GLY A 65 34.15 21.66 -38.57
N GLY A 66 34.75 20.87 -39.46
CA GLY A 66 35.43 21.15 -40.73
C GLY A 66 36.73 20.34 -40.75
N GLY A 67 36.82 19.34 -41.65
CA GLY A 67 38.03 18.57 -41.96
C GLY A 67 38.32 17.37 -41.05
N ASP A 68 39.02 16.33 -41.46
CA ASP A 68 39.47 15.88 -42.77
C ASP A 68 39.75 14.37 -42.63
N ARG A 69 39.81 13.69 -43.77
CA ARG A 69 40.02 12.27 -43.99
C ARG A 69 41.25 11.73 -43.25
N ARG A 70 41.17 10.47 -42.81
CA ARG A 70 42.16 9.42 -43.14
C ARG A 70 41.77 8.07 -42.50
N SER A 71 41.42 7.14 -43.38
CA SER A 71 41.39 5.71 -43.15
C SER A 71 42.82 5.19 -43.00
N HIS A 72 43.12 4.47 -41.91
CA HIS A 72 43.94 3.26 -41.96
C HIS A 72 43.66 2.37 -40.75
N PRO A 73 43.58 1.04 -40.94
CA PRO A 73 43.23 0.06 -39.92
C PRO A 73 44.49 -0.44 -39.22
N TYR A 74 44.49 -0.65 -37.90
CA TYR A 74 45.29 -1.71 -37.27
C TYR A 74 44.97 -1.92 -35.78
N GLN A 75 44.87 -3.22 -35.44
CA GLN A 75 45.23 -3.93 -34.20
C GLN A 75 44.58 -3.58 -32.85
N ARG A 76 43.83 -4.59 -32.36
CA ARG A 76 43.62 -4.91 -30.93
C ARG A 76 44.95 -4.95 -30.17
N PRO A 77 44.93 -4.47 -28.92
CA PRO A 77 45.54 -5.23 -27.83
C PRO A 77 44.51 -5.59 -26.75
N SER A 78 44.74 -6.77 -26.20
CA SER A 78 44.11 -7.34 -25.01
C SER A 78 44.24 -6.46 -23.76
N GLY A 79 43.24 -6.58 -22.89
CA GLY A 79 43.45 -6.52 -21.44
C GLY A 79 43.39 -5.14 -20.81
N LYS A 80 42.22 -4.80 -20.24
CA LYS A 80 42.13 -4.31 -18.87
C LYS A 80 40.70 -4.34 -18.35
N THR A 81 40.55 -5.17 -17.32
CA THR A 81 39.50 -5.18 -16.31
C THR A 81 39.13 -3.77 -15.84
N GLY A 82 37.85 -3.42 -15.93
CA GLY A 82 37.29 -2.20 -15.37
C GLY A 82 35.88 -2.48 -14.87
N GLY A 83 35.77 -2.70 -13.56
CA GLY A 83 34.53 -3.10 -12.91
C GLY A 83 33.44 -2.03 -12.88
N ARG A 84 32.20 -2.51 -12.84
CA ARG A 84 31.01 -1.90 -12.21
C ARG A 84 30.17 -3.11 -11.77
N GLY A 85 30.10 -3.47 -10.50
CA GLY A 85 29.73 -2.60 -9.39
C GLY A 85 28.26 -2.86 -9.05
N GLY A 86 27.99 -4.04 -8.48
CA GLY A 86 26.66 -4.48 -8.07
C GLY A 86 26.70 -5.39 -6.84
N ARG A 87 27.70 -5.21 -5.96
CA ARG A 87 27.66 -5.71 -4.59
C ARG A 87 27.60 -4.49 -3.66
N ARG A 88 26.43 -4.26 -3.09
CA ARG A 88 26.16 -3.40 -1.93
C ARG A 88 24.93 -4.02 -1.23
N GLY A 89 24.95 -4.41 0.03
CA GLY A 89 26.03 -4.49 1.01
C GLY A 89 25.50 -5.37 2.15
N GLY A 90 26.38 -6.22 2.69
CA GLY A 90 26.17 -6.78 4.02
C GLY A 90 26.48 -5.69 5.04
N GLY A 91 25.47 -5.28 5.80
CA GLY A 91 25.60 -4.40 6.95
C GLY A 91 24.51 -4.78 7.94
N GLY A 92 24.89 -5.50 8.99
CA GLY A 92 24.01 -5.99 10.06
C GLY A 92 23.52 -4.88 10.98
N GLY A 93 22.69 -3.99 10.46
CA GLY A 93 21.75 -3.16 11.22
C GLY A 93 20.37 -3.31 10.62
N GLU A 94 19.30 -2.90 11.31
CA GLU A 94 17.93 -2.85 10.78
C GLU A 94 17.87 -2.00 9.50
N GLU A 95 18.24 -2.57 8.36
CA GLU A 95 18.41 -1.81 7.13
C GLU A 95 17.02 -1.49 6.59
N ALA A 96 16.60 -0.25 6.78
CA ALA A 96 15.28 0.18 6.38
C ALA A 96 15.11 0.14 4.85
N LEU A 97 14.00 -0.44 4.37
CA LEU A 97 13.65 -0.51 2.95
C LEU A 97 13.01 0.80 2.52
N LYS A 98 13.73 1.58 1.71
CA LYS A 98 13.23 2.83 1.14
C LYS A 98 12.32 2.54 -0.06
N VAL A 99 11.12 3.13 -0.04
CA VAL A 99 10.08 2.93 -1.05
C VAL A 99 9.75 4.27 -1.71
N THR A 100 9.59 4.21 -3.03
CA THR A 100 9.20 5.32 -3.90
C THR A 100 7.95 4.95 -4.70
N GLY A 101 7.29 5.93 -5.32
CA GLY A 101 6.14 5.67 -6.19
C GLY A 101 6.42 4.77 -7.41
N SER A 102 7.69 4.69 -7.84
CA SER A 102 8.14 3.85 -8.95
C SER A 102 8.71 2.49 -8.52
N SER A 103 8.66 2.17 -7.22
CA SER A 103 9.18 0.91 -6.69
C SER A 103 8.38 -0.29 -7.21
N ASN A 104 9.09 -1.35 -7.61
CA ASN A 104 8.46 -2.59 -8.04
C ASN A 104 7.93 -3.36 -6.81
N VAL A 105 6.61 -3.50 -6.73
CA VAL A 105 5.92 -4.12 -5.60
C VAL A 105 6.34 -5.58 -5.39
N ARG A 106 6.50 -6.37 -6.45
CA ARG A 106 6.85 -7.80 -6.35
C ARG A 106 8.29 -7.99 -5.88
N SER A 107 9.22 -7.18 -6.39
CA SER A 107 10.61 -7.18 -5.91
C SER A 107 10.70 -6.73 -4.46
N LEU A 108 9.95 -5.69 -4.07
CA LEU A 108 9.88 -5.22 -2.68
C LEU A 108 9.30 -6.30 -1.76
N ALA A 109 8.21 -6.97 -2.17
CA ALA A 109 7.59 -8.07 -1.43
C ALA A 109 8.55 -9.25 -1.23
N GLY A 110 9.27 -9.65 -2.29
CA GLY A 110 10.29 -10.70 -2.19
C GLY A 110 11.42 -10.32 -1.24
N GLY A 111 11.86 -9.06 -1.26
CA GLY A 111 12.84 -8.54 -0.31
C GLY A 111 12.37 -8.56 1.14
N ILE A 112 11.11 -8.19 1.39
CA ILE A 112 10.48 -8.27 2.72
C ILE A 112 10.43 -9.73 3.18
N ALA A 113 9.88 -10.63 2.35
CA ALA A 113 9.72 -12.05 2.69
C ALA A 113 11.07 -12.71 3.01
N LYS A 114 12.09 -12.49 2.17
CA LYS A 114 13.44 -13.00 2.41
C LYS A 114 13.99 -12.55 3.76
N ARG A 115 13.91 -11.24 4.08
CA ARG A 115 14.40 -10.71 5.36
C ARG A 115 13.63 -11.27 6.56
N CYS A 116 12.33 -11.50 6.42
CA CYS A 116 11.52 -12.10 7.48
C CYS A 116 11.91 -13.56 7.78
N ARG A 117 12.35 -14.31 6.76
CA ARG A 117 12.88 -15.68 6.89
C ARG A 117 14.28 -15.69 7.51
N ASP A 118 15.17 -14.84 7.01
CA ASP A 118 16.59 -14.84 7.39
C ASP A 118 16.84 -14.20 8.77
N SER A 119 16.10 -13.15 9.14
CA SER A 119 16.34 -12.37 10.35
C SER A 119 15.08 -11.69 10.89
N GLN A 120 15.09 -10.36 11.07
CA GLN A 120 13.96 -9.57 11.54
C GLN A 120 13.23 -8.93 10.36
N ALA A 121 11.94 -8.63 10.57
CA ALA A 121 11.14 -7.94 9.58
C ALA A 121 11.69 -6.51 9.38
N PRO A 122 11.89 -6.06 8.14
CA PRO A 122 12.50 -4.77 7.88
C PRO A 122 11.54 -3.62 8.23
N VAL A 123 12.11 -2.47 8.60
CA VAL A 123 11.37 -1.20 8.64
C VAL A 123 11.24 -0.66 7.22
N ILE A 124 10.08 -0.18 6.83
CA ILE A 124 9.83 0.41 5.51
C ILE A 124 9.74 1.93 5.64
N LEU A 125 10.49 2.65 4.80
CA LEU A 125 10.46 4.11 4.70
C LEU A 125 9.71 4.51 3.44
N ALA A 126 8.53 5.09 3.59
CA ALA A 126 7.71 5.54 2.48
C ALA A 126 7.57 7.07 2.49
N ALA A 127 7.84 7.70 1.35
CA ALA A 127 7.68 9.14 1.16
C ALA A 127 6.59 9.43 0.12
N GLY A 128 5.48 10.00 0.58
CA GLY A 128 4.32 10.38 -0.23
C GLY A 128 3.34 9.24 -0.52
N SER A 129 2.13 9.62 -0.96
CA SER A 129 1.02 8.70 -1.20
C SER A 129 1.34 7.57 -2.19
N PRO A 130 2.04 7.82 -3.33
CA PRO A 130 2.42 6.75 -4.24
C PRO A 130 3.33 5.70 -3.59
N ALA A 131 4.33 6.13 -2.82
CA ALA A 131 5.23 5.21 -2.13
C ALA A 131 4.50 4.41 -1.04
N MET A 132 3.63 5.06 -0.28
CA MET A 132 2.80 4.40 0.73
C MET A 132 1.93 3.29 0.11
N ASN A 133 1.30 3.58 -1.03
CA ASN A 133 0.51 2.59 -1.76
C ASN A 133 1.36 1.37 -2.16
N GLN A 134 2.55 1.59 -2.74
CA GLN A 134 3.44 0.48 -3.11
C GLN A 134 3.93 -0.31 -1.89
N ALA A 135 4.20 0.37 -0.77
CA ALA A 135 4.59 -0.27 0.48
C ALA A 135 3.48 -1.19 1.01
N VAL A 136 2.25 -0.68 1.14
CA VAL A 136 1.10 -1.47 1.64
C VAL A 136 0.81 -2.67 0.74
N LYS A 137 0.87 -2.47 -0.58
CA LYS A 137 0.74 -3.57 -1.55
C LYS A 137 1.85 -4.61 -1.37
N ALA A 138 3.10 -4.19 -1.25
CA ALA A 138 4.22 -5.09 -1.09
C ALA A 138 4.15 -5.88 0.22
N ILE A 139 3.70 -5.27 1.31
CA ILE A 139 3.43 -5.97 2.58
C ILE A 139 2.35 -7.04 2.36
N THR A 140 1.26 -6.70 1.66
CA THR A 140 0.17 -7.65 1.36
C THR A 140 0.66 -8.86 0.57
N ILE A 141 1.47 -8.65 -0.46
CA ILE A 141 2.05 -9.74 -1.26
C ILE A 141 3.06 -10.55 -0.45
N ALA A 142 3.90 -9.87 0.34
CA ALA A 142 4.89 -10.54 1.19
C ALA A 142 4.22 -11.47 2.21
N ARG A 143 3.05 -11.10 2.73
CA ARG A 143 2.23 -11.99 3.57
C ARG A 143 1.81 -13.26 2.84
N GLY A 144 1.37 -13.15 1.58
CA GLY A 144 1.05 -14.31 0.75
C GLY A 144 2.28 -15.22 0.52
N PHE A 145 3.47 -14.64 0.32
CA PHE A 145 4.71 -15.42 0.18
C PHE A 145 5.13 -16.14 1.45
N LEU A 146 4.75 -15.62 2.62
CA LEU A 146 5.12 -16.14 3.93
C LEU A 146 4.05 -17.08 4.54
N ASP A 147 2.88 -17.18 3.91
CA ASP A 147 1.78 -18.03 4.38
C ASP A 147 2.20 -19.51 4.47
N GLY A 148 2.89 -20.01 3.44
CA GLY A 148 3.45 -21.37 3.44
C GLY A 148 4.49 -21.64 4.52
N ASP A 149 5.13 -20.59 5.06
CA ASP A 149 6.10 -20.66 6.15
C ASP A 149 5.44 -20.53 7.53
N GLY A 150 4.12 -20.30 7.60
CA GLY A 150 3.39 -20.07 8.86
C GLY A 150 3.74 -18.74 9.52
N ILE A 151 4.19 -17.74 8.75
CA ILE A 151 4.60 -16.42 9.23
C ILE A 151 3.59 -15.37 8.77
N ASP A 152 2.96 -14.66 9.70
CA ASP A 152 2.14 -13.48 9.41
C ASP A 152 2.92 -12.19 9.68
N LEU A 153 2.61 -11.15 8.89
CA LEU A 153 3.19 -9.82 9.05
C LEU A 153 2.13 -8.84 9.53
N ARG A 154 2.40 -8.22 10.67
CA ARG A 154 1.64 -7.11 11.22
C ARG A 154 2.45 -5.83 11.07
N ALA A 155 1.78 -4.73 10.78
CA ALA A 155 2.43 -3.46 10.53
C ALA A 155 1.93 -2.39 11.49
N GLN A 156 2.83 -1.49 11.86
CA GLN A 156 2.55 -0.27 12.60
C GLN A 156 3.19 0.90 11.86
N ALA A 157 2.45 1.98 11.64
CA ALA A 157 2.95 3.14 10.93
C ALA A 157 3.16 4.31 11.89
N GLN A 158 4.31 4.96 11.77
CA GLN A 158 4.64 6.21 12.42
C GLN A 158 4.95 7.27 11.36
N PHE A 159 4.46 8.49 11.60
CA PHE A 159 4.63 9.61 10.69
C PHE A 159 5.52 10.66 11.33
N ASP A 160 6.48 11.18 10.57
CA ASP A 160 7.36 12.26 11.03
C ASP A 160 6.55 13.55 11.27
N GLU A 161 5.60 13.83 10.38
CA GLU A 161 4.73 15.00 10.47
C GLU A 161 3.28 14.62 10.12
N LEU A 162 2.38 14.79 11.09
CA LEU A 162 0.94 14.57 10.88
C LEU A 162 0.28 15.76 10.16
N LYS A 163 0.83 16.97 10.28
CA LYS A 163 0.24 18.22 9.77
C LYS A 163 1.14 18.81 8.67
N GLY A 164 1.17 18.19 7.48
CA GLY A 164 1.96 18.70 6.36
C GLY A 164 1.65 18.02 5.01
N LYS A 165 2.10 18.63 3.90
CA LYS A 165 2.02 18.04 2.54
C LYS A 165 3.10 16.96 2.30
N GLY A 166 4.24 17.07 2.99
CA GLY A 166 5.35 16.12 2.91
C GLY A 166 5.16 14.96 3.87
N MET A 167 4.53 13.87 3.42
CA MET A 167 4.29 12.70 4.26
C MET A 167 5.48 11.74 4.18
N LYS A 168 6.24 11.62 5.28
CA LYS A 168 7.22 10.55 5.48
C LYS A 168 6.71 9.61 6.55
N ALA A 169 6.71 8.32 6.23
CA ALA A 169 6.20 7.28 7.09
C ALA A 169 7.28 6.22 7.33
N HIS A 170 7.41 5.82 8.57
CA HIS A 170 8.17 4.66 9.00
C HIS A 170 7.16 3.57 9.33
N ILE A 171 7.16 2.49 8.56
CA ILE A 171 6.30 1.35 8.80
C ILE A 171 7.15 0.26 9.42
N ARG A 172 6.93 0.00 10.72
CA ARG A 172 7.54 -1.10 11.43
C ARG A 172 6.75 -2.36 11.14
N LEU A 173 7.44 -3.41 10.71
CA LEU A 173 6.86 -4.73 10.52
C LEU A 173 7.22 -5.61 11.72
N THR A 174 6.24 -6.36 12.19
CA THR A 174 6.41 -7.38 13.23
C THR A 174 5.96 -8.72 12.64
N LYS A 175 6.89 -9.67 12.60
CA LYS A 175 6.57 -11.05 12.21
C LYS A 175 5.97 -11.79 13.39
N VAL A 176 4.93 -12.59 13.14
CA VAL A 176 4.26 -13.43 14.13
C VAL A 176 4.17 -14.84 13.57
N LEU A 177 4.59 -15.83 14.35
CA LEU A 177 4.52 -17.25 13.99
C LEU A 177 3.09 -17.76 14.19
N THR A 178 2.21 -17.44 13.24
CA THR A 178 0.82 -17.87 13.25
C THR A 178 0.31 -17.89 11.81
N LYS A 179 -0.69 -18.74 11.54
CA LYS A 179 -1.36 -18.70 10.24
C LYS A 179 -2.01 -17.32 10.06
N PRO A 180 -1.84 -16.67 8.89
CA PRO A 180 -2.42 -15.36 8.66
C PRO A 180 -3.92 -15.41 8.89
N ARG A 181 -4.42 -14.56 9.78
CA ARG A 181 -5.84 -14.51 10.11
C ARG A 181 -6.60 -14.09 8.85
N SER A 182 -7.49 -14.94 8.34
CA SER A 182 -8.43 -14.56 7.28
C SER A 182 -9.20 -13.34 7.76
N ALA A 183 -9.22 -12.27 6.98
CA ALA A 183 -9.91 -11.04 7.35
C ALA A 183 -11.38 -11.37 7.64
N ARG A 184 -11.81 -11.27 8.90
CA ARG A 184 -13.25 -11.30 9.21
C ARG A 184 -13.87 -10.10 8.50
N VAL A 185 -14.83 -10.37 7.62
CA VAL A 185 -15.64 -9.32 6.99
C VAL A 185 -16.73 -9.00 8.01
N GLU A 186 -16.46 -8.04 8.88
CA GLU A 186 -17.49 -7.53 9.77
C GLU A 186 -18.32 -6.50 8.98
N SER A 187 -19.64 -6.58 9.10
CA SER A 187 -20.62 -5.77 8.35
C SER A 187 -20.39 -4.26 8.47
N ASP A 188 -19.61 -3.84 9.46
CA ASP A 188 -19.45 -2.46 9.84
C ASP A 188 -18.17 -1.81 9.30
N ASP A 189 -17.30 -2.49 8.55
CA ASP A 189 -16.02 -1.93 8.04
C ASP A 189 -16.11 -0.48 7.47
N LEU A 190 -15.10 0.35 7.76
CA LEU A 190 -15.02 1.74 7.31
C LEU A 190 -14.55 1.84 5.85
N TYR A 191 -14.98 2.89 5.15
CA TYR A 191 -14.52 3.19 3.80
C TYR A 191 -13.86 4.58 3.73
N VAL A 192 -12.68 4.65 3.12
CA VAL A 192 -11.87 5.87 3.04
C VAL A 192 -11.71 6.30 1.58
N THR A 193 -11.96 7.59 1.34
CA THR A 193 -11.76 8.26 0.06
C THR A 193 -10.67 9.33 0.18
N PRO A 194 -10.17 9.88 -0.94
CA PRO A 194 -9.30 11.05 -0.90
C PRO A 194 -9.91 12.29 -0.23
N ARG A 195 -11.23 12.37 -0.14
CA ARG A 195 -11.96 13.49 0.51
C ARG A 195 -12.20 13.26 1.99
N SER A 196 -11.97 12.05 2.50
CA SER A 196 -12.21 11.71 3.90
C SER A 196 -11.25 12.47 4.81
N GLU A 197 -11.69 12.83 6.01
CA GLU A 197 -10.85 13.53 6.98
C GLU A 197 -10.14 12.56 7.92
N PRO A 198 -8.79 12.61 8.07
CA PRO A 198 -8.05 11.63 8.86
C PRO A 198 -8.48 11.57 10.33
N PHE A 199 -8.76 12.73 10.94
CA PHE A 199 -9.15 12.81 12.36
C PHE A 199 -10.53 12.21 12.63
N LYS A 200 -11.46 12.35 11.68
CA LYS A 200 -12.80 11.76 11.81
C LYS A 200 -12.78 10.26 11.64
N VAL A 201 -12.03 9.78 10.65
CA VAL A 201 -11.78 8.33 10.47
C VAL A 201 -11.08 7.76 11.70
N ALA A 202 -10.08 8.46 12.25
CA ALA A 202 -9.40 8.05 13.48
C ALA A 202 -10.32 7.97 14.70
N GLY A 203 -11.22 8.95 14.86
CA GLY A 203 -12.23 8.93 15.93
C GLY A 203 -13.19 7.74 15.80
N ALA A 204 -13.64 7.44 14.58
CA ALA A 204 -14.48 6.27 14.32
C ALA A 204 -13.75 4.94 14.59
N ILE A 205 -12.45 4.85 14.26
CA ILE A 205 -11.61 3.69 14.62
C ILE A 205 -11.53 3.57 16.14
N ALA A 206 -11.16 4.63 16.85
CA ALA A 206 -10.97 4.61 18.30
C ALA A 206 -12.27 4.23 19.04
N ALA A 207 -13.41 4.77 18.62
CA ALA A 207 -14.71 4.42 19.19
C ALA A 207 -15.00 2.91 19.08
N ARG A 208 -14.73 2.31 17.92
CA ARG A 208 -14.96 0.87 17.71
C ARG A 208 -14.07 -0.02 18.55
N ILE A 209 -12.80 0.36 18.70
CA ILE A 209 -11.87 -0.40 19.54
C ILE A 209 -12.32 -0.33 21.00
N ARG A 210 -12.78 0.83 21.49
CA ARG A 210 -13.36 0.97 22.84
C ARG A 210 -14.63 0.15 23.02
N GLU A 211 -15.43 -0.02 21.98
CA GLU A 211 -16.62 -0.88 21.97
C GLU A 211 -16.30 -2.38 21.82
N GLY A 212 -15.03 -2.77 21.66
CA GLY A 212 -14.61 -4.15 21.43
C GLY A 212 -15.07 -4.72 20.08
N LYS A 213 -15.36 -3.85 19.10
CA LYS A 213 -15.74 -4.25 17.74
C LYS A 213 -14.50 -4.33 16.84
N GLY A 214 -14.49 -5.31 15.94
CA GLY A 214 -13.47 -5.37 14.91
C GLY A 214 -13.54 -4.15 14.00
N CYS A 215 -12.39 -3.75 13.46
CA CYS A 215 -12.32 -2.60 12.57
C CYS A 215 -11.52 -2.95 11.31
N GLY A 216 -12.23 -3.13 10.18
CA GLY A 216 -11.63 -3.09 8.86
C GLY A 216 -11.79 -1.72 8.22
N ILE A 217 -10.80 -1.31 7.41
CA ILE A 217 -10.86 -0.09 6.61
C ILE A 217 -10.54 -0.42 5.16
N TYR A 218 -11.40 0.00 4.25
CA TYR A 218 -11.20 -0.10 2.81
C TYR A 218 -10.72 1.21 2.22
N ALA A 219 -9.77 1.14 1.28
CA ALA A 219 -9.36 2.27 0.47
C ALA A 219 -9.02 1.84 -0.96
N LYS A 220 -9.20 2.77 -1.91
CA LYS A 220 -8.83 2.60 -3.32
C LYS A 220 -7.96 3.75 -3.80
N GLY A 221 -6.81 3.42 -4.38
CA GLY A 221 -5.88 4.39 -4.93
C GLY A 221 -4.94 5.00 -3.90
N ALA A 222 -3.86 5.59 -4.40
CA ALA A 222 -2.71 5.95 -3.56
C ALA A 222 -3.04 6.99 -2.48
N GLU A 223 -3.84 8.00 -2.81
CA GLU A 223 -4.21 9.07 -1.86
C GLU A 223 -5.10 8.53 -0.73
N ALA A 224 -6.13 7.75 -1.05
CA ALA A 224 -7.00 7.12 -0.07
C ALA A 224 -6.24 6.14 0.83
N VAL A 225 -5.33 5.31 0.26
CA VAL A 225 -4.52 4.37 1.03
C VAL A 225 -3.60 5.11 1.99
N SER A 226 -2.99 6.21 1.54
CA SER A 226 -2.18 7.06 2.41
C SER A 226 -3.01 7.65 3.55
N LEU A 227 -4.19 8.17 3.24
CA LEU A 227 -5.10 8.74 4.23
C LEU A 227 -5.57 7.70 5.25
N MET A 228 -5.87 6.49 4.79
CA MET A 228 -6.23 5.34 5.62
C MET A 228 -5.13 5.01 6.63
N VAL A 229 -3.88 4.82 6.17
CA VAL A 229 -2.74 4.51 7.08
C VAL A 229 -2.50 5.67 8.05
N LYS A 230 -2.63 6.92 7.59
CA LYS A 230 -2.53 8.10 8.45
C LYS A 230 -3.61 8.12 9.53
N SER A 231 -4.84 7.77 9.19
CA SER A 231 -5.96 7.73 10.13
C SER A 231 -5.74 6.69 11.22
N VAL A 232 -5.21 5.51 10.86
CA VAL A 232 -4.82 4.48 11.83
C VAL A 232 -3.72 4.97 12.76
N ALA A 233 -2.70 5.66 12.25
CA ALA A 233 -1.64 6.22 13.09
C ALA A 233 -2.12 7.34 14.03
N VAL A 234 -3.11 8.14 13.59
CA VAL A 234 -3.77 9.12 14.47
C VAL A 234 -4.59 8.39 15.54
N ALA A 235 -5.34 7.34 15.17
CA ALA A 235 -6.13 6.54 16.10
C ALA A 235 -5.25 5.86 17.15
N GLN A 236 -4.06 5.38 16.77
CA GLN A 236 -3.08 4.87 17.71
C GLN A 236 -2.79 5.90 18.80
N ARG A 237 -2.58 7.17 18.46
CA ARG A 237 -2.26 8.21 19.45
C ARG A 237 -3.41 8.46 20.43
N TYR A 238 -4.66 8.33 19.99
CA TYR A 238 -5.83 8.47 20.87
C TYR A 238 -5.97 7.32 21.86
N LEU A 239 -5.52 6.14 21.45
CA LEU A 239 -5.64 4.90 22.21
C LEU A 239 -4.40 4.60 23.05
N ASP A 240 -3.25 5.19 22.71
CA ASP A 240 -1.99 5.07 23.45
C ASP A 240 -2.12 5.60 24.87
N GLU A 241 -2.80 6.75 25.05
CA GLU A 241 -3.11 7.32 26.36
C GLU A 241 -4.03 6.41 27.21
N GLU A 242 -4.74 5.48 26.56
CA GLU A 242 -5.64 4.52 27.19
C GLU A 242 -5.00 3.13 27.36
N GLY A 243 -3.72 2.96 27.02
CA GLY A 243 -3.00 1.69 27.15
C GLY A 243 -3.33 0.66 26.05
N TRP A 244 -3.75 1.11 24.87
CA TRP A 244 -4.06 0.25 23.73
C TRP A 244 -3.01 0.36 22.63
N GLY A 245 -2.54 -0.79 22.15
CA GLY A 245 -1.68 -0.90 20.98
C GLY A 245 -2.46 -1.37 19.75
N LEU A 246 -2.33 -0.65 18.65
CA LEU A 246 -2.88 -0.99 17.34
C LEU A 246 -1.80 -1.45 16.39
N MET A 247 -2.09 -2.58 15.77
CA MET A 247 -1.38 -3.14 14.63
C MET A 247 -2.37 -3.27 13.49
N TRP A 248 -1.91 -3.36 12.25
CA TRP A 248 -2.81 -3.58 11.12
C TRP A 248 -2.23 -4.56 10.12
N VAL A 249 -3.14 -5.18 9.39
CA VAL A 249 -2.87 -6.30 8.52
C VAL A 249 -3.54 -6.03 7.17
N PRO A 250 -2.75 -5.83 6.10
CA PRO A 250 -3.29 -5.45 4.80
C PRO A 250 -3.67 -6.69 3.96
N THR A 251 -4.81 -6.60 3.26
CA THR A 251 -5.35 -7.64 2.37
C THR A 251 -5.92 -7.01 1.11
N PHE A 252 -5.85 -7.72 -0.02
CA PHE A 252 -6.56 -7.31 -1.24
C PHE A 252 -7.97 -7.88 -1.23
N ILE A 253 -8.93 -7.03 -1.56
CA ILE A 253 -10.32 -7.44 -1.72
C ILE A 253 -10.82 -6.92 -3.05
N THR A 254 -11.25 -7.83 -3.91
CA THR A 254 -11.95 -7.48 -5.13
C THR A 254 -13.43 -7.35 -4.78
N LYS A 255 -14.04 -6.20 -5.11
CA LYS A 255 -15.48 -6.02 -5.02
C LYS A 255 -16.01 -5.80 -6.43
N GLU A 256 -17.07 -6.51 -6.77
CA GLU A 256 -17.85 -6.22 -7.98
C GLU A 256 -18.78 -5.05 -7.69
N SER A 257 -18.77 -4.07 -8.57
CA SER A 257 -19.71 -2.96 -8.56
C SER A 257 -20.41 -2.92 -9.91
N GLU A 258 -21.73 -2.86 -9.88
CA GLU A 258 -22.54 -2.74 -11.09
C GLU A 258 -22.73 -1.25 -11.43
N SER A 259 -22.48 -0.91 -12.70
CA SER A 259 -22.78 0.43 -13.20
C SER A 259 -24.29 0.61 -13.29
N ARG A 260 -24.82 1.65 -12.64
CA ARG A 260 -26.24 2.00 -12.69
C ARG A 260 -26.74 2.33 -14.09
N ASP A 261 -25.85 2.80 -14.96
CA ASP A 261 -26.23 3.34 -16.28
C ASP A 261 -26.10 2.31 -17.41
N THR A 262 -25.31 1.26 -17.23
CA THR A 262 -24.96 0.30 -18.30
C THR A 262 -25.25 -1.15 -17.93
N GLY A 263 -25.47 -1.46 -16.64
CA GLY A 263 -25.55 -2.85 -16.16
C GLY A 263 -24.22 -3.61 -16.22
N ASP A 264 -23.15 -2.97 -16.72
CA ASP A 264 -21.83 -3.56 -16.76
C ASP A 264 -21.27 -3.73 -15.35
N LYS A 265 -20.85 -4.97 -15.06
CA LYS A 265 -20.18 -5.33 -13.81
C LYS A 265 -18.70 -4.97 -13.92
N PHE A 266 -18.25 -4.06 -13.07
CA PHE A 266 -16.85 -3.70 -12.96
C PHE A 266 -16.27 -4.25 -11.66
N SER A 267 -15.28 -5.13 -11.75
CA SER A 267 -14.50 -5.56 -10.59
C SER A 267 -13.48 -4.47 -10.22
N SER A 268 -13.56 -3.93 -9.01
CA SER A 268 -12.59 -3.01 -8.46
C SER A 268 -11.81 -3.66 -7.32
N THR A 269 -10.48 -3.60 -7.39
CA THR A 269 -9.62 -4.04 -6.28
C THR A 269 -9.45 -2.93 -5.26
N PHE A 270 -9.69 -3.28 -4.00
CA PHE A 270 -9.52 -2.45 -2.83
C PHE A 270 -8.43 -3.04 -1.93
N VAL A 271 -7.77 -2.17 -1.17
CA VAL A 271 -6.93 -2.58 -0.06
C VAL A 271 -7.78 -2.49 1.20
N LYS A 272 -7.91 -3.62 1.93
CA LYS A 272 -8.48 -3.65 3.27
C LYS A 272 -7.35 -3.74 4.30
N LEU A 273 -7.33 -2.80 5.24
CA LEU A 273 -6.58 -2.94 6.49
C LEU A 273 -7.49 -3.52 7.55
N SER A 274 -7.14 -4.67 8.10
CA SER A 274 -7.76 -5.20 9.32
C SER A 274 -6.95 -4.71 10.51
N ILE A 275 -7.57 -3.96 11.42
CA ILE A 275 -6.93 -3.49 12.64
C ILE A 275 -6.94 -4.62 13.67
N LEU A 276 -5.81 -4.78 14.35
CA LEU A 276 -5.60 -5.70 15.45
C LEU A 276 -5.24 -4.88 16.69
N GLU A 277 -6.08 -4.95 17.70
CA GLU A 277 -5.87 -4.37 19.01
C GLU A 277 -5.16 -5.35 19.95
N HIS A 278 -4.32 -4.81 20.82
CA HIS A 278 -3.83 -5.49 22.00
C HIS A 278 -3.75 -4.49 23.15
N ARG A 279 -3.91 -4.97 24.37
CA ARG A 279 -3.71 -4.17 25.57
C ARG A 279 -2.22 -4.15 25.91
N LEU A 280 -1.69 -2.97 26.18
CA LEU A 280 -0.30 -2.76 26.61
C LEU A 280 -0.12 -3.08 28.10
#